data_AF-A0A949DQI9-F1
#
_entry.id   AF-A0A949DQI9-F1
#
_cell.length_a   1.000
_cell.length_b   1.000
_cell.length_c   1.000
_cell.angle_alpha   90.00
_cell.angle_beta   90.00
_cell.angle_gamma   90.00
#
_symmetry.space_group_name_H-M   'P 1'
#
loop_
_entity.id
_entity.type
_entity.pdbx_description
1 polymer ?
#
loop_
_entity_poly.entity_id
_entity_poly.type
_entity_poly.pdbx_seq_one_letter_code
_entity_poly.pdbx_strand_id
1 'polypeptide(L)'
;GYDAPCVPSCPGGCADVGQGDGCGGFCPNNTGTACDDGNACTNPDTCSGGSCSGSAITCNDSNVCTNDSCNPASGCVFTNNASPCAPDANQCTDDVCAGGVCTHPNSAVGTLCNDTKNCTSPDICNGAGTCNGPVNCVTPPNFQCWIIPGFCDAAWNCAYNAKPDSTSCDIDGDDCTYDMCQAGNCVIGGNTCGGLVPCGRLADNTTTADIDESAPCSLCAMFYMLKNIINFVMTLAIGIGVFILVIAGLLYALSTGDSRKIELAKSAVTSAIIGIAIIFIAWMAVAVILQGMGYANMTTWNQVNCNLPT
;
A
#
# COMPACT_ATOMS: atom_id res chain seq x y z
N GLY A 1 57.13 -23.61 100.71
CA GLY A 1 56.23 -24.13 99.67
C GLY A 1 56.58 -23.39 98.40
N TYR A 2 56.84 -24.09 97.31
CA TYR A 2 57.07 -23.44 96.03
C TYR A 2 55.71 -22.97 95.53
N ASP A 3 55.51 -21.65 95.48
CA ASP A 3 54.37 -21.06 94.79
C ASP A 3 54.39 -21.57 93.36
N ALA A 4 53.33 -22.27 92.97
CA ALA A 4 53.16 -22.65 91.58
C ALA A 4 53.14 -21.36 90.75
N PRO A 5 53.91 -21.28 89.65
CA PRO A 5 53.83 -20.12 88.77
C PRO A 5 52.38 -19.98 88.33
N CYS A 6 51.80 -18.80 88.58
CA CYS A 6 50.46 -18.49 88.10
C CYS A 6 50.51 -18.56 86.56
N VAL A 7 49.72 -19.44 85.97
CA VAL A 7 49.63 -19.61 84.52
C VAL A 7 48.47 -18.73 84.05
N PRO A 8 48.73 -17.60 83.36
CA PRO A 8 47.68 -16.73 82.87
C PRO A 8 46.79 -17.52 81.90
N SER A 9 45.49 -17.55 82.16
CA SER A 9 44.53 -18.22 81.28
C SER A 9 43.69 -17.17 80.56
N CYS A 10 44.12 -16.80 79.34
CA CYS A 10 43.28 -16.04 78.43
C CYS A 10 42.68 -17.03 77.41
N PRO A 11 41.35 -17.29 77.46
CA PRO A 11 40.70 -18.25 76.58
C PRO A 11 40.76 -17.87 75.09
N GLY A 12 41.19 -16.64 74.76
CA GLY A 12 41.58 -16.25 73.40
C GLY A 12 40.44 -15.67 72.58
N GLY A 13 39.41 -15.13 73.23
CA GLY A 13 38.28 -14.48 72.58
C GLY A 13 38.54 -13.01 72.28
N CYS A 14 37.84 -12.47 71.29
CA CYS A 14 37.85 -11.03 71.03
C CYS A 14 37.26 -10.22 72.20
N ALA A 15 36.41 -10.86 73.03
CA ALA A 15 35.76 -10.27 74.21
C ALA A 15 36.61 -10.27 75.50
N ASP A 16 37.84 -10.77 75.48
CA ASP A 16 38.67 -10.90 76.69
C ASP A 16 39.32 -9.55 77.12
N VAL A 17 39.00 -8.44 76.45
CA VAL A 17 39.62 -7.12 76.69
C VAL A 17 39.26 -6.61 78.09
N GLY A 18 40.24 -6.62 78.99
CA GLY A 18 40.06 -6.18 80.38
C GLY A 18 39.52 -7.27 81.33
N GLN A 19 39.46 -8.53 80.91
CA GLN A 19 39.21 -9.65 81.81
C GLN A 19 40.49 -10.00 82.60
N GLY A 20 40.33 -10.31 83.89
CA GLY A 20 41.44 -10.71 84.76
C GLY A 20 42.01 -12.07 84.33
N ASP A 21 43.32 -12.14 84.14
CA ASP A 21 44.03 -13.33 83.68
C ASP A 21 44.24 -14.42 84.75
N GLY A 22 43.69 -14.21 85.96
CA GLY A 22 43.86 -15.07 87.13
C GLY A 22 45.17 -14.83 87.89
N CYS A 23 46.03 -13.93 87.41
CA CYS A 23 47.38 -13.67 87.92
C CYS A 23 47.62 -12.19 88.30
N GLY A 24 46.57 -11.38 88.37
CA GLY A 24 46.64 -9.95 88.71
C GLY A 24 46.90 -9.04 87.50
N GLY A 25 46.88 -9.58 86.29
CA GLY A 25 46.92 -8.85 85.01
C GLY A 25 45.58 -8.86 84.28
N PHE A 26 45.54 -8.18 83.12
CA PHE A 26 44.41 -8.17 82.20
C PHE A 26 44.80 -8.84 80.88
N CYS A 27 43.88 -9.57 80.25
CA CYS A 27 44.12 -10.15 78.93
C CYS A 27 44.36 -9.05 77.86
N PRO A 28 45.33 -9.24 76.95
CA PRO A 28 45.68 -8.26 75.93
C PRO A 28 44.55 -8.07 74.91
N ASN A 29 44.45 -6.87 74.34
CA ASN A 29 43.53 -6.61 73.24
C ASN A 29 44.04 -7.31 71.98
N ASN A 30 43.33 -8.36 71.55
CA ASN A 30 43.64 -9.16 70.37
C ASN A 30 43.29 -8.43 69.06
N THR A 31 43.43 -7.10 69.00
CA THR A 31 43.10 -6.30 67.82
C THR A 31 43.87 -6.79 66.60
N GLY A 32 43.17 -6.99 65.48
CA GLY A 32 43.73 -7.50 64.23
C GLY A 32 43.88 -9.02 64.14
N THR A 33 43.51 -9.78 65.18
CA THR A 33 43.40 -11.24 65.09
C THR A 33 42.08 -11.65 64.42
N ALA A 34 42.09 -12.83 63.78
CA ALA A 34 40.88 -13.43 63.24
C ALA A 34 39.92 -13.82 64.36
N CYS A 35 38.66 -13.50 64.19
CA CYS A 35 37.56 -13.91 65.06
C CYS A 35 36.35 -14.28 64.18
N ASP A 36 35.21 -14.60 64.78
CA ASP A 36 33.94 -14.85 64.07
C ASP A 36 32.88 -13.97 64.73
N ASP A 37 32.28 -13.05 63.98
CA ASP A 37 31.25 -12.14 64.50
C ASP A 37 29.84 -12.77 64.48
N GLY A 38 29.75 -14.04 64.08
CA GLY A 38 28.51 -14.80 63.96
C GLY A 38 27.65 -14.37 62.78
N ASN A 39 28.14 -13.47 61.92
CA ASN A 39 27.47 -13.02 60.72
C ASN A 39 28.17 -13.60 59.49
N ALA A 40 27.55 -14.60 58.87
CA ALA A 40 28.07 -15.23 57.65
C ALA A 40 28.18 -14.27 56.43
N CYS A 41 27.69 -13.04 56.56
CA CYS A 41 27.77 -11.98 55.55
C CYS A 41 28.98 -11.06 55.72
N THR A 42 29.89 -11.39 56.63
CA THR A 42 31.10 -10.62 56.90
C THR A 42 32.32 -11.55 56.80
N ASN A 43 33.36 -11.11 56.07
CA ASN A 43 34.63 -11.83 55.92
C ASN A 43 35.68 -10.93 55.22
N PRO A 44 36.94 -10.81 55.71
CA PRO A 44 37.44 -11.35 56.96
C PRO A 44 36.92 -10.60 58.19
N ASP A 45 36.70 -11.36 59.25
CA ASP A 45 36.29 -10.87 60.56
C ASP A 45 37.53 -10.60 61.40
N THR A 46 37.61 -9.39 61.95
CA THR A 46 38.78 -8.96 62.72
C THR A 46 38.36 -8.37 64.04
N CYS A 47 39.13 -8.70 65.07
CA CYS A 47 38.89 -8.16 66.38
C CYS A 47 39.29 -6.68 66.44
N SER A 48 38.43 -5.82 66.95
CA SER A 48 38.73 -4.40 67.18
C SER A 48 38.09 -3.93 68.48
N GLY A 49 38.93 -3.52 69.44
CA GLY A 49 38.45 -2.90 70.69
C GLY A 49 37.52 -3.77 71.54
N GLY A 50 37.69 -5.10 71.51
CA GLY A 50 36.87 -6.02 72.30
C GLY A 50 35.64 -6.59 71.58
N SER A 51 35.36 -6.13 70.35
CA SER A 51 34.25 -6.61 69.53
C SER A 51 34.76 -7.22 68.23
N CYS A 52 34.17 -8.36 67.84
CA CYS A 52 34.44 -8.94 66.54
C CYS A 52 33.53 -8.27 65.50
N SER A 53 34.10 -7.85 64.38
CA SER A 53 33.35 -7.30 63.25
C SER A 53 34.07 -7.63 61.96
N GLY A 54 33.34 -7.99 60.91
CA GLY A 54 33.93 -8.14 59.57
C GLY A 54 33.44 -7.14 58.53
N SER A 55 34.04 -7.28 57.35
CA SER A 55 33.68 -6.49 56.16
C SER A 55 32.58 -7.21 55.38
N ALA A 56 31.54 -6.48 54.99
CA ALA A 56 30.42 -7.05 54.26
C ALA A 56 30.89 -7.74 52.96
N ILE A 57 30.52 -9.02 52.81
CA ILE A 57 30.74 -9.74 51.57
C ILE A 57 29.72 -9.31 50.53
N THR A 58 30.11 -9.35 49.25
CA THR A 58 29.17 -9.17 48.14
C THR A 58 28.68 -10.54 47.70
N CYS A 59 27.40 -10.81 47.95
CA CYS A 59 26.71 -11.93 47.34
C CYS A 59 26.30 -11.51 45.94
N ASN A 60 26.90 -12.12 44.91
CA ASN A 60 26.53 -11.92 43.51
C ASN A 60 26.89 -13.19 42.75
N ASP A 61 25.88 -13.92 42.28
CA ASP A 61 26.07 -15.14 41.48
C ASP A 61 26.13 -14.87 39.97
N SER A 62 26.08 -13.59 39.58
CA SER A 62 26.05 -13.10 38.20
C SER A 62 24.84 -13.57 37.40
N ASN A 63 23.77 -14.01 38.06
CA ASN A 63 22.55 -14.46 37.43
C ASN A 63 21.45 -13.39 37.58
N VAL A 64 21.00 -12.83 36.46
CA VAL A 64 19.91 -11.82 36.45
C VAL A 64 18.58 -12.38 36.98
N CYS A 65 18.41 -13.71 36.97
CA CYS A 65 17.21 -14.40 37.41
C CYS A 65 17.16 -14.69 38.91
N THR A 66 18.13 -14.22 39.67
CA THR A 66 18.18 -14.28 41.12
C THR A 66 18.27 -12.87 41.69
N ASN A 67 17.63 -12.67 42.85
CA ASN A 67 17.90 -11.51 43.69
C ASN A 67 18.94 -11.94 44.72
N ASP A 68 20.09 -11.28 44.68
CA ASP A 68 21.17 -11.54 45.60
C ASP A 68 20.92 -10.88 46.94
N SER A 69 20.99 -11.67 48.00
CA SER A 69 20.90 -11.17 49.36
C SER A 69 21.86 -11.94 50.26
N CYS A 70 22.18 -11.37 51.41
CA CYS A 70 22.97 -12.06 52.41
C CYS A 70 22.18 -12.19 53.70
N ASN A 71 21.99 -13.43 54.16
CA ASN A 71 21.37 -13.74 55.44
C ASN A 71 22.47 -13.94 56.49
N PRO A 72 22.52 -13.14 57.57
CA PRO A 72 23.56 -13.25 58.59
C PRO A 72 23.74 -14.65 59.19
N ALA A 73 22.69 -15.47 59.24
CA ALA A 73 22.77 -16.81 59.81
C ALA A 73 23.26 -17.89 58.81
N SER A 74 23.04 -17.71 57.51
CA SER A 74 23.28 -18.75 56.50
C SER A 74 24.19 -18.34 55.34
N GLY A 75 24.62 -17.08 55.29
CA GLY A 75 25.45 -16.52 54.21
C GLY A 75 24.63 -16.09 53.00
N CYS A 76 25.22 -16.18 51.82
CA CYS A 76 24.57 -15.76 50.57
C CYS A 76 23.30 -16.57 50.25
N VAL A 77 22.24 -15.85 49.88
CA VAL A 77 20.94 -16.40 49.47
C VAL A 77 20.55 -15.80 48.12
N PHE A 78 20.26 -16.67 47.17
CA PHE A 78 19.90 -16.32 45.80
C PHE A 78 18.44 -16.72 45.55
N THR A 79 17.52 -15.76 45.63
CA THR A 79 16.09 -16.05 45.46
C THR A 79 15.67 -15.83 44.02
N ASN A 80 15.07 -16.85 43.40
CA ASN A 80 14.55 -16.75 42.03
C ASN A 80 13.59 -15.57 41.89
N ASN A 81 13.78 -14.77 40.84
CA ASN A 81 12.90 -13.68 40.47
C ASN A 81 12.18 -13.97 39.14
N ALA A 82 11.30 -13.05 38.72
CA ALA A 82 10.57 -13.09 37.44
C ALA A 82 10.91 -11.88 36.57
N SER A 83 12.13 -11.35 36.72
CA SER A 83 12.58 -10.18 35.97
C SER A 83 12.77 -10.51 34.49
N PRO A 84 12.72 -9.52 33.58
CA PRO A 84 13.15 -9.70 32.21
C PRO A 84 14.61 -10.13 32.15
N CYS A 85 14.94 -11.03 31.24
CA CYS A 85 16.31 -11.48 30.99
C CYS A 85 16.78 -11.12 29.58
N ALA A 86 17.96 -11.62 29.19
CA ALA A 86 18.53 -11.32 27.88
C ALA A 86 17.62 -11.86 26.76
N PRO A 87 17.28 -11.04 25.75
CA PRO A 87 16.39 -11.48 24.69
C PRO A 87 17.03 -12.49 23.75
N ASP A 88 16.26 -13.48 23.29
CA ASP A 88 16.70 -14.49 22.30
C ASP A 88 16.57 -14.02 20.83
N ALA A 89 16.22 -12.74 20.65
CA ALA A 89 15.94 -12.10 19.36
C ALA A 89 14.73 -12.67 18.60
N ASN A 90 13.87 -13.46 19.26
CA ASN A 90 12.59 -13.87 18.71
C ASN A 90 11.46 -13.00 19.31
N GLN A 91 10.64 -12.39 18.44
CA GLN A 91 9.54 -11.53 18.88
C GLN A 91 8.31 -12.31 19.38
N CYS A 92 8.29 -13.62 19.16
CA CYS A 92 7.20 -14.51 19.56
C CYS A 92 7.53 -15.35 20.79
N THR A 93 8.52 -14.91 21.56
CA THR A 93 8.91 -15.46 22.85
C THR A 93 8.95 -14.32 23.86
N ASP A 94 8.49 -14.59 25.08
CA ASP A 94 8.62 -13.65 26.19
C ASP A 94 9.97 -13.94 26.89
N ASP A 95 10.78 -12.94 27.16
CA ASP A 95 12.10 -13.11 27.78
C ASP A 95 12.03 -12.93 29.30
N VAL A 96 11.74 -14.00 30.03
CA VAL A 96 11.45 -13.93 31.47
C VAL A 96 12.18 -14.99 32.27
N CYS A 97 12.63 -14.59 33.47
CA CYS A 97 13.18 -15.52 34.44
C CYS A 97 12.11 -16.44 35.02
N ALA A 98 12.36 -17.74 34.99
CA ALA A 98 11.53 -18.75 35.64
C ALA A 98 12.41 -19.84 36.28
N GLY A 99 12.24 -20.05 37.59
CA GLY A 99 13.02 -21.07 38.31
C GLY A 99 14.52 -20.77 38.42
N GLY A 100 14.91 -19.49 38.38
CA GLY A 100 16.32 -19.08 38.44
C GLY A 100 17.07 -19.20 37.11
N VAL A 101 16.37 -19.51 36.02
CA VAL A 101 16.92 -19.62 34.67
C VAL A 101 16.15 -18.67 33.76
N CYS A 102 16.84 -18.07 32.78
CA CYS A 102 16.20 -17.31 31.73
C CYS A 102 15.44 -18.27 30.81
N THR A 103 14.14 -18.02 30.63
CA THR A 103 13.26 -18.84 29.80
C THR A 103 12.62 -17.98 28.72
N HIS A 104 12.32 -18.60 27.59
CA HIS A 104 11.72 -17.95 26.43
C HIS A 104 10.39 -18.63 26.07
N PRO A 105 9.36 -18.61 26.95
CA PRO A 105 8.06 -19.18 26.65
C PRO A 105 7.44 -18.50 25.42
N ASN A 106 6.75 -19.29 24.59
CA ASN A 106 6.08 -18.77 23.40
C ASN A 106 4.99 -17.75 23.79
N SER A 107 5.02 -16.58 23.17
CA SER A 107 3.97 -15.58 23.30
C SER A 107 2.64 -16.09 22.75
N ALA A 108 1.54 -15.53 23.22
CA ALA A 108 0.19 -15.95 22.84
C ALA A 108 -0.08 -15.86 21.32
N VAL A 109 -1.01 -16.68 20.84
CA VAL A 109 -1.49 -16.61 19.45
C VAL A 109 -2.08 -15.22 19.19
N GLY A 110 -1.66 -14.57 18.11
CA GLY A 110 -2.17 -13.25 17.72
C GLY A 110 -1.36 -12.06 18.25
N THR A 111 -0.34 -12.27 19.08
CA THR A 111 0.62 -11.22 19.43
C THR A 111 1.27 -10.68 18.15
N LEU A 112 1.31 -9.35 18.00
CA LEU A 112 1.92 -8.71 16.83
C LEU A 112 3.43 -8.96 16.81
N CYS A 113 3.93 -9.31 15.64
CA CYS A 113 5.36 -9.47 15.38
C CYS A 113 5.65 -8.98 13.96
N ASN A 114 6.90 -9.09 13.51
CA ASN A 114 7.29 -8.85 12.13
C ASN A 114 8.27 -9.95 11.70
N ASP A 115 7.90 -10.75 10.70
CA ASP A 115 8.73 -11.85 10.20
C ASP A 115 9.72 -11.39 9.10
N THR A 116 9.83 -10.08 8.90
CA THR A 116 10.64 -9.36 7.91
C THR A 116 10.24 -9.62 6.46
N LYS A 117 9.08 -10.24 6.22
CA LYS A 117 8.57 -10.52 4.88
C LYS A 117 7.54 -9.46 4.50
N ASN A 118 7.92 -8.59 3.56
CA ASN A 118 7.07 -7.48 3.13
C ASN A 118 5.74 -7.92 2.48
N CYS A 119 5.65 -9.16 2.00
CA CYS A 119 4.47 -9.70 1.35
C CYS A 119 3.42 -10.30 2.30
N THR A 120 3.71 -10.41 3.60
CA THR A 120 2.77 -10.91 4.60
C THR A 120 2.32 -9.79 5.52
N SER A 121 1.02 -9.77 5.84
CA SER A 121 0.45 -8.77 6.77
C SER A 121 -1.01 -9.10 7.14
N PRO A 122 -1.44 -8.91 8.40
CA PRO A 122 -0.59 -8.62 9.56
C PRO A 122 0.20 -9.88 9.98
N ASP A 123 1.43 -9.68 10.44
CA ASP A 123 2.25 -10.77 10.99
C ASP A 123 1.93 -10.97 12.47
N ILE A 124 1.66 -12.22 12.84
CA ILE A 124 1.27 -12.58 14.20
C ILE A 124 1.99 -13.85 14.67
N CYS A 125 2.14 -13.96 15.98
CA CYS A 125 2.68 -15.16 16.60
C CYS A 125 1.66 -16.29 16.53
N ASN A 126 2.12 -17.50 16.19
CA ASN A 126 1.27 -18.69 16.09
C ASN A 126 1.11 -19.46 17.42
N GLY A 127 1.60 -18.93 18.54
CA GLY A 127 1.62 -19.61 19.85
C GLY A 127 2.68 -20.72 20.00
N ALA A 128 3.41 -21.01 18.93
CA ALA A 128 4.51 -21.97 18.90
C ALA A 128 5.88 -21.28 18.70
N GLY A 129 5.96 -19.98 18.97
CA GLY A 129 7.19 -19.19 18.87
C GLY A 129 7.58 -18.80 17.45
N THR A 130 6.68 -18.98 16.46
CA THR A 130 6.92 -18.55 15.07
C THR A 130 6.09 -17.31 14.75
N CYS A 131 6.73 -16.32 14.14
CA CYS A 131 6.07 -15.17 13.55
C CYS A 131 5.73 -15.47 12.08
N ASN A 132 4.45 -15.36 11.71
CA ASN A 132 4.03 -15.43 10.31
C ASN A 132 2.73 -14.64 10.06
N GLY A 133 2.57 -14.15 8.83
CA GLY A 133 1.33 -13.54 8.37
C GLY A 133 0.75 -14.25 7.14
N PRO A 134 -0.54 -14.03 6.84
CA PRO A 134 -1.09 -14.41 5.54
C PRO A 134 -0.50 -13.52 4.44
N VAL A 135 -0.41 -14.04 3.21
CA VAL A 135 -0.01 -13.25 2.04
C VAL A 135 -1.00 -12.10 1.84
N ASN A 136 -0.51 -10.87 1.80
CA ASN A 136 -1.31 -9.66 1.63
C ASN A 136 -0.72 -8.78 0.51
N CYS A 137 -0.91 -9.22 -0.73
CA CYS A 137 -0.48 -8.52 -1.94
C CYS A 137 -1.70 -8.06 -2.74
N VAL A 138 -2.24 -6.89 -2.36
CA VAL A 138 -3.48 -6.34 -2.91
C VAL A 138 -3.29 -5.05 -3.72
N THR A 139 -2.07 -4.53 -3.80
CA THR A 139 -1.72 -3.29 -4.50
C THR A 139 -0.69 -3.57 -5.61
N PRO A 140 -1.11 -4.05 -6.79
CA PRO A 140 -0.23 -4.20 -7.95
C PRO A 140 0.19 -2.83 -8.53
N PRO A 141 1.21 -2.80 -9.42
CA PRO A 141 1.63 -1.57 -10.11
C PRO A 141 0.50 -0.90 -10.91
N ASN A 142 -0.35 -1.70 -11.57
CA ASN A 142 -1.60 -1.25 -12.17
C ASN A 142 -2.66 -2.36 -12.01
N PHE A 143 -3.93 -1.98 -11.81
CA PHE A 143 -5.01 -2.94 -11.56
C PHE A 143 -5.57 -3.57 -12.85
N GLN A 144 -5.31 -2.95 -14.00
CA GLN A 144 -5.89 -3.36 -15.27
C GLN A 144 -5.17 -4.57 -15.87
N CYS A 145 -3.83 -4.63 -15.76
CA CYS A 145 -3.00 -5.65 -16.40
C CYS A 145 -2.31 -6.62 -15.44
N TRP A 146 -2.63 -6.59 -14.15
CA TRP A 146 -2.13 -7.54 -13.15
C TRP A 146 -3.26 -8.26 -12.42
N ILE A 147 -3.00 -9.52 -12.04
CA ILE A 147 -3.94 -10.38 -11.31
C ILE A 147 -3.81 -10.14 -9.80
N ILE A 148 -4.95 -10.09 -9.09
CA ILE A 148 -5.05 -10.01 -7.62
C ILE A 148 -5.80 -11.26 -7.11
N PRO A 149 -5.41 -11.85 -5.96
CA PRO A 149 -4.27 -11.48 -5.12
C PRO A 149 -2.92 -11.83 -5.75
N GLY A 150 -1.89 -11.08 -5.37
CA GLY A 150 -0.50 -11.41 -5.70
C GLY A 150 0.05 -12.57 -4.85
N PHE A 151 1.35 -12.79 -4.94
CA PHE A 151 2.07 -13.84 -4.21
C PHE A 151 3.40 -13.30 -3.66
N CYS A 152 4.02 -14.04 -2.74
CA CYS A 152 5.37 -13.76 -2.25
C CYS A 152 6.40 -14.30 -3.24
N ASP A 153 7.29 -13.45 -3.73
CA ASP A 153 8.46 -13.89 -4.50
C ASP A 153 9.54 -14.55 -3.61
N ALA A 154 10.64 -14.99 -4.22
CA ALA A 154 11.76 -15.61 -3.50
C ALA A 154 12.48 -14.65 -2.53
N ALA A 155 12.27 -13.34 -2.68
CA ALA A 155 12.81 -12.29 -1.83
C ALA A 155 11.78 -11.79 -0.79
N TRP A 156 10.64 -12.46 -0.66
CA TRP A 156 9.54 -12.11 0.24
C TRP A 156 8.90 -10.74 -0.01
N ASN A 157 8.93 -10.27 -1.27
CA ASN A 157 8.19 -9.09 -1.71
C ASN A 157 6.94 -9.50 -2.48
N CYS A 158 5.98 -8.57 -2.57
CA CYS A 158 4.79 -8.79 -3.37
C CYS A 158 5.12 -8.82 -4.86
N ALA A 159 4.88 -9.97 -5.48
CA ALA A 159 4.89 -10.15 -6.91
C ALA A 159 3.48 -10.45 -7.41
N TYR A 160 3.27 -10.17 -8.70
CA TYR A 160 1.97 -10.30 -9.35
C TYR A 160 2.18 -11.03 -10.67
N ASN A 161 1.16 -11.77 -11.11
CA ASN A 161 1.15 -12.32 -12.46
C ASN A 161 0.50 -11.30 -13.39
N ALA A 162 1.14 -11.04 -14.53
CA ALA A 162 0.53 -10.26 -15.58
C ALA A 162 -0.72 -10.98 -16.10
N LYS A 163 -1.78 -10.23 -16.42
CA LYS A 163 -2.90 -10.76 -17.19
C LYS A 163 -2.40 -11.19 -18.58
N PRO A 164 -3.11 -12.12 -19.25
CA PRO A 164 -2.74 -12.51 -20.61
C PRO A 164 -2.61 -11.29 -21.53
N ASP A 165 -1.64 -11.32 -22.43
CA ASP A 165 -1.55 -10.32 -23.49
C ASP A 165 -2.89 -10.27 -24.25
N SER A 166 -3.25 -9.11 -24.78
CA SER A 166 -4.55 -8.81 -25.42
C SER A 166 -5.76 -8.66 -24.48
N THR A 167 -5.60 -8.87 -23.16
CA THR A 167 -6.64 -8.51 -22.19
C THR A 167 -6.95 -7.01 -22.30
N SER A 168 -8.21 -6.63 -22.37
CA SER A 168 -8.62 -5.22 -22.47
C SER A 168 -8.19 -4.42 -21.23
N CYS A 169 -7.66 -3.23 -21.46
CA CYS A 169 -7.40 -2.20 -20.46
C CYS A 169 -7.80 -0.84 -21.05
N ASP A 170 -7.58 0.24 -20.31
CA ASP A 170 -7.92 1.61 -20.75
C ASP A 170 -6.92 2.59 -20.11
N ILE A 171 -6.05 3.19 -20.92
CA ILE A 171 -4.95 4.04 -20.46
C ILE A 171 -5.31 5.52 -20.41
N ASP A 172 -6.17 5.98 -21.32
CA ASP A 172 -6.44 7.39 -21.57
C ASP A 172 -7.90 7.79 -21.31
N GLY A 173 -8.77 6.84 -20.97
CA GLY A 173 -10.20 7.05 -20.80
C GLY A 173 -10.87 7.42 -22.12
N ASP A 174 -10.21 7.19 -23.25
CA ASP A 174 -10.81 7.35 -24.57
C ASP A 174 -11.45 6.02 -24.95
N ASP A 175 -12.78 5.97 -24.96
CA ASP A 175 -13.53 4.77 -25.34
C ASP A 175 -13.25 4.33 -26.79
N CYS A 176 -12.49 5.13 -27.56
CA CYS A 176 -12.17 4.90 -28.96
C CYS A 176 -10.80 4.28 -29.27
N THR A 177 -9.96 4.13 -28.27
CA THR A 177 -8.70 3.38 -28.32
C THR A 177 -8.95 1.99 -27.74
N TYR A 178 -8.66 0.92 -28.51
CA TYR A 178 -8.70 -0.43 -27.94
C TYR A 178 -7.37 -0.69 -27.26
N ASP A 179 -7.27 -0.41 -25.97
CA ASP A 179 -6.03 -0.65 -25.23
C ASP A 179 -5.95 -2.09 -24.75
N MET A 180 -4.75 -2.64 -24.83
CA MET A 180 -4.50 -4.02 -24.45
C MET A 180 -3.32 -4.15 -23.53
N CYS A 181 -3.39 -5.13 -22.64
CA CYS A 181 -2.26 -5.51 -21.84
C CYS A 181 -1.20 -6.17 -22.74
N GLN A 182 0.04 -5.70 -22.60
CA GLN A 182 1.22 -6.31 -23.18
C GLN A 182 2.34 -6.31 -22.14
N ALA A 183 2.78 -7.50 -21.72
CA ALA A 183 3.83 -7.66 -20.70
C ALA A 183 3.57 -6.85 -19.40
N GLY A 184 2.31 -6.85 -18.92
CA GLY A 184 1.92 -6.18 -17.67
C GLY A 184 1.72 -4.66 -17.78
N ASN A 185 1.91 -4.07 -18.95
CA ASN A 185 1.60 -2.66 -19.23
C ASN A 185 0.34 -2.56 -20.08
N CYS A 186 -0.48 -1.54 -19.84
CA CYS A 186 -1.53 -1.18 -20.78
C CYS A 186 -0.90 -0.39 -21.93
N VAL A 187 -1.12 -0.83 -23.17
CA VAL A 187 -0.59 -0.16 -24.37
C VAL A 187 -1.73 0.17 -25.33
N ILE A 188 -1.59 1.28 -26.04
CA ILE A 188 -2.60 1.74 -27.00
C ILE A 188 -2.63 0.79 -28.20
N GLY A 189 -3.74 0.07 -28.37
CA GLY A 189 -4.08 -0.57 -29.63
C GLY A 189 -4.72 0.44 -30.57
N GLY A 190 -4.64 0.17 -31.88
CA GLY A 190 -5.00 1.16 -32.92
C GLY A 190 -6.36 1.83 -32.71
N ASN A 191 -6.51 3.05 -33.24
CA ASN A 191 -7.76 3.80 -33.15
C ASN A 191 -8.88 3.06 -33.90
N THR A 192 -9.94 2.67 -33.18
CA THR A 192 -11.03 1.87 -33.75
C THR A 192 -12.34 2.64 -33.91
N CYS A 193 -12.46 3.87 -33.41
CA CYS A 193 -13.61 4.73 -33.69
C CYS A 193 -13.44 5.56 -34.95
N GLY A 194 -14.55 5.76 -35.67
CA GLY A 194 -14.59 6.62 -36.86
C GLY A 194 -14.50 5.83 -38.17
N GLY A 195 -15.52 5.96 -39.01
CA GLY A 195 -15.66 5.24 -40.27
C GLY A 195 -17.07 5.42 -40.83
N LEU A 196 -17.28 5.00 -42.08
CA LEU A 196 -18.59 5.14 -42.72
C LEU A 196 -19.65 4.23 -42.07
N VAL A 197 -19.26 3.03 -41.65
CA VAL A 197 -20.13 2.02 -41.05
C VAL A 197 -20.04 2.10 -39.52
N PRO A 198 -21.11 2.51 -38.81
CA PRO A 198 -21.12 2.69 -37.36
C PRO A 198 -21.68 1.44 -36.64
N CYS A 199 -21.05 0.28 -36.82
CA CYS A 199 -21.41 -0.97 -36.13
C CYS A 199 -20.35 -2.05 -36.32
N GLY A 200 -20.40 -3.10 -35.48
CA GLY A 200 -19.50 -4.25 -35.55
C GLY A 200 -18.04 -3.90 -35.28
N ARG A 201 -17.80 -2.87 -34.48
CA ARG A 201 -16.46 -2.39 -34.12
C ARG A 201 -15.99 -3.05 -32.82
N LEU A 202 -14.72 -2.85 -32.50
CA LEU A 202 -14.13 -3.41 -31.27
C LEU A 202 -14.44 -2.57 -30.02
N ALA A 203 -14.88 -1.33 -30.21
CA ALA A 203 -15.19 -0.38 -29.15
C ALA A 203 -16.37 0.52 -29.55
N ASP A 204 -17.06 1.04 -28.53
CA ASP A 204 -18.21 1.92 -28.63
C ASP A 204 -17.80 3.35 -28.31
N ASN A 205 -18.17 4.32 -29.13
CA ASN A 205 -17.86 5.72 -28.88
C ASN A 205 -18.96 6.34 -28.02
N THR A 206 -18.71 6.57 -26.73
CA THR A 206 -19.73 7.12 -25.83
C THR A 206 -20.16 8.55 -26.16
N THR A 207 -19.44 9.26 -27.04
CA THR A 207 -19.89 10.56 -27.57
C THR A 207 -21.01 10.43 -28.60
N THR A 208 -21.21 9.25 -29.20
CA THR A 208 -22.34 8.90 -30.08
C THR A 208 -23.43 8.16 -29.29
N ALA A 209 -23.98 8.83 -28.26
CA ALA A 209 -24.93 8.28 -27.28
C ALA A 209 -26.20 7.60 -27.85
N ASP A 210 -26.47 7.69 -29.15
CA ASP A 210 -27.65 7.09 -29.78
C ASP A 210 -27.39 5.72 -30.44
N ILE A 211 -26.14 5.24 -30.50
CA ILE A 211 -25.77 3.95 -31.10
C ILE A 211 -24.58 3.32 -30.37
N ASP A 212 -24.71 2.03 -30.05
CA ASP A 212 -23.57 1.21 -29.61
C ASP A 212 -22.84 0.68 -30.85
N GLU A 213 -21.65 1.21 -31.16
CA GLU A 213 -20.88 0.77 -32.34
C GLU A 213 -20.19 -0.58 -32.18
N SER A 214 -20.07 -1.08 -30.95
CA SER A 214 -19.54 -2.42 -30.66
C SER A 214 -20.58 -3.52 -30.95
N ALA A 215 -21.87 -3.16 -30.91
CA ALA A 215 -22.95 -4.07 -31.22
C ALA A 215 -22.91 -4.59 -32.67
N PRO A 216 -23.41 -5.82 -32.93
CA PRO A 216 -23.54 -6.34 -34.29
C PRO A 216 -24.44 -5.43 -35.14
N CYS A 217 -24.10 -5.32 -36.42
CA CYS A 217 -24.79 -4.41 -37.34
C CYS A 217 -26.29 -4.68 -37.44
N SER A 218 -27.08 -3.67 -37.07
CA SER A 218 -28.53 -3.66 -37.17
C SER A 218 -29.01 -2.70 -38.27
N LEU A 219 -30.30 -2.76 -38.59
CA LEU A 219 -30.92 -1.84 -39.55
C LEU A 219 -30.84 -0.37 -39.10
N CYS A 220 -30.74 -0.11 -37.79
CA CYS A 220 -30.47 1.21 -37.24
C CYS A 220 -29.11 1.76 -37.72
N ALA A 221 -28.05 0.93 -37.67
CA ALA A 221 -26.70 1.34 -38.08
C ALA A 221 -26.65 1.75 -39.56
N MET A 222 -27.48 1.13 -40.41
CA MET A 222 -27.62 1.52 -41.82
C MET A 222 -28.21 2.93 -41.97
N PHE A 223 -29.19 3.32 -41.14
CA PHE A 223 -29.75 4.68 -41.16
C PHE A 223 -28.76 5.72 -40.63
N TYR A 224 -27.96 5.38 -39.61
CA TYR A 224 -26.87 6.26 -39.15
C TYR A 224 -25.77 6.42 -40.22
N MET A 225 -25.42 5.36 -40.94
CA MET A 225 -24.53 5.46 -42.11
C MET A 225 -25.09 6.46 -43.13
N LEU A 226 -26.39 6.37 -43.46
CA LEU A 226 -27.04 7.28 -44.39
C LEU A 226 -27.05 8.74 -43.86
N LYS A 227 -27.34 8.94 -42.57
CA LYS A 227 -27.25 10.25 -41.90
C LYS A 227 -25.86 10.85 -42.05
N ASN A 228 -24.81 10.05 -41.83
CA ASN A 228 -23.41 10.49 -41.97
C ASN A 228 -23.08 10.89 -43.43
N ILE A 229 -23.54 10.11 -44.42
CA ILE A 229 -23.37 10.45 -45.83
C ILE A 229 -24.09 11.75 -46.18
N ILE A 230 -25.35 11.89 -45.78
CA ILE A 230 -26.15 13.10 -46.04
C ILE A 230 -25.48 14.32 -45.40
N ASN A 231 -25.05 14.22 -44.15
CA ASN A 231 -24.36 15.32 -43.46
C ASN A 231 -23.03 15.70 -44.12
N PHE A 232 -22.27 14.71 -44.58
CA PHE A 232 -21.03 14.95 -45.33
C PHE A 232 -21.30 15.68 -46.65
N VAL A 233 -22.26 15.18 -47.45
CA VAL A 233 -22.62 15.78 -48.75
C VAL A 233 -23.21 17.17 -48.56
N MET A 234 -24.05 17.39 -47.54
CA MET A 234 -24.63 18.71 -47.25
C MET A 234 -23.56 19.73 -46.85
N THR A 235 -22.64 19.35 -45.95
CA THR A 235 -21.52 20.22 -45.56
C THR A 235 -20.64 20.55 -46.76
N LEU A 236 -20.34 19.56 -47.60
CA LEU A 236 -19.56 19.75 -48.83
C LEU A 236 -20.29 20.64 -49.84
N ALA A 237 -21.58 20.44 -50.07
CA ALA A 237 -22.39 21.21 -51.01
C ALA A 237 -22.51 22.68 -50.59
N ILE A 238 -22.72 22.95 -49.29
CA ILE A 238 -22.72 24.31 -48.74
C ILE A 238 -21.34 24.95 -48.92
N GLY A 239 -20.26 24.22 -48.60
CA GLY A 239 -18.88 24.69 -48.78
C GLY A 239 -18.55 25.06 -50.23
N ILE A 240 -18.87 24.17 -51.18
CA ILE A 240 -18.67 24.42 -52.61
C ILE A 240 -19.54 25.58 -53.09
N GLY A 241 -20.79 25.68 -52.63
CA GLY A 241 -21.70 26.77 -52.97
C GLY A 241 -21.15 28.13 -52.54
N VAL A 242 -20.69 28.25 -51.29
CA VAL A 242 -20.04 29.47 -50.78
C VAL A 242 -18.78 29.80 -51.58
N PHE A 243 -17.95 28.79 -51.88
CA PHE A 243 -16.74 28.98 -52.67
C PHE A 243 -17.01 29.52 -54.08
N ILE A 244 -18.03 28.97 -54.76
CA ILE A 244 -18.46 29.44 -56.09
C ILE A 244 -18.97 30.88 -56.02
N LEU A 245 -19.75 31.23 -54.99
CA LEU A 245 -20.24 32.60 -54.80
C LEU A 245 -19.10 33.61 -54.58
N VAL A 246 -18.07 33.22 -53.81
CA VAL A 246 -16.87 34.06 -53.62
C VAL A 246 -16.12 34.25 -54.93
N ILE A 247 -15.87 33.18 -55.69
CA ILE A 247 -15.21 33.28 -57.00
C ILE A 247 -16.03 34.14 -57.97
N ALA A 248 -17.35 33.94 -58.01
CA ALA A 248 -18.22 34.72 -58.88
C ALA A 248 -18.22 36.21 -58.48
N GLY A 249 -18.21 36.52 -57.18
CA GLY A 249 -18.10 37.88 -56.67
C GLY A 249 -16.77 38.54 -57.05
N LEU A 250 -15.64 37.83 -56.89
CA LEU A 250 -14.32 38.31 -57.30
C LEU A 250 -14.22 38.50 -58.82
N LEU A 251 -14.74 37.56 -59.60
CA LEU A 251 -14.74 37.65 -61.06
C LEU A 251 -15.58 38.84 -61.55
N TYR A 252 -16.71 39.11 -60.90
CA TYR A 252 -17.54 40.28 -61.19
C TYR A 252 -16.80 41.58 -60.85
N ALA A 253 -16.18 41.66 -59.68
CA ALA A 253 -15.45 42.85 -59.22
C ALA A 253 -14.20 43.16 -60.06
N LEU A 254 -13.48 42.14 -60.53
CA LEU A 254 -12.26 42.26 -61.33
C LEU A 254 -12.51 42.25 -62.84
N SER A 255 -13.78 42.21 -63.28
CA SER A 255 -14.11 42.28 -64.70
C SER A 255 -14.02 43.73 -65.18
N THR A 256 -12.85 44.12 -65.65
CA THR A 256 -12.54 45.43 -66.24
C THR A 256 -13.23 45.65 -67.60
N GLY A 257 -14.55 45.44 -67.68
CA GLY A 257 -15.36 45.58 -68.90
C GLY A 257 -15.36 44.37 -69.84
N ASP A 258 -14.75 43.25 -69.44
CA ASP A 258 -14.79 42.02 -70.23
C ASP A 258 -16.18 41.37 -70.12
N SER A 259 -16.94 41.42 -71.22
CA SER A 259 -18.31 40.89 -71.30
C SER A 259 -18.37 39.40 -70.97
N ARG A 260 -17.32 38.64 -71.30
CA ARG A 260 -17.26 37.19 -71.03
C ARG A 260 -17.13 36.89 -69.55
N LYS A 261 -16.34 37.67 -68.81
CA LYS A 261 -16.15 37.49 -67.35
C LYS A 261 -17.41 37.91 -66.57
N ILE A 262 -18.10 38.97 -67.02
CA ILE A 262 -19.37 39.40 -66.42
C ILE A 262 -20.45 38.34 -66.65
N GLU A 263 -20.53 37.77 -67.85
CA GLU A 263 -21.51 36.73 -68.18
C GLU A 263 -21.27 35.45 -67.38
N LEU A 264 -20.00 35.01 -67.25
CA LEU A 264 -19.63 33.85 -66.45
C LEU A 264 -19.95 34.06 -64.96
N ALA A 265 -19.67 35.25 -64.41
CA ALA A 265 -19.98 35.58 -63.03
C ALA A 265 -21.50 35.56 -62.77
N LYS A 266 -22.31 36.16 -63.66
CA LYS A 266 -23.78 36.16 -63.54
C LYS A 266 -24.37 34.75 -63.64
N SER A 267 -23.85 33.92 -64.54
CA SER A 267 -24.27 32.52 -64.68
C SER A 267 -23.93 31.71 -63.42
N ALA A 268 -22.73 31.89 -62.86
CA ALA A 268 -22.30 31.23 -61.63
C ALA A 268 -23.13 31.65 -60.40
N VAL A 269 -23.50 32.93 -60.27
CA VAL A 269 -24.40 33.39 -59.20
C VAL A 269 -25.81 32.81 -59.38
N THR A 270 -26.33 32.79 -60.61
CA THR A 270 -27.67 32.27 -60.91
C THR A 270 -27.75 30.78 -60.60
N SER A 271 -26.75 30.00 -61.00
CA SER A 271 -26.71 28.56 -60.73
C SER A 271 -26.58 28.26 -59.23
N ALA A 272 -25.79 29.03 -58.48
CA ALA A 272 -25.68 28.89 -57.03
C ALA A 272 -27.01 29.19 -56.31
N ILE A 273 -27.73 30.24 -56.70
CA ILE A 273 -29.05 30.59 -56.13
C ILE A 273 -30.07 29.48 -56.42
N ILE A 274 -30.10 28.97 -57.65
CA ILE A 274 -30.97 27.84 -58.03
C ILE A 274 -30.62 26.60 -57.20
N GLY A 275 -29.34 26.29 -57.01
CA GLY A 275 -28.90 25.16 -56.19
C GLY A 275 -29.36 25.27 -54.72
N ILE A 276 -29.22 26.45 -54.11
CA ILE A 276 -29.70 26.70 -52.74
C ILE A 276 -31.24 26.56 -52.67
N ALA A 277 -31.96 27.08 -53.66
CA ALA A 277 -33.41 26.94 -53.72
C ALA A 277 -33.84 25.47 -53.83
N ILE A 278 -33.15 24.66 -54.64
CA ILE A 278 -33.42 23.22 -54.77
C ILE A 278 -33.19 22.50 -53.43
N ILE A 279 -32.09 22.77 -52.74
CA ILE A 279 -31.80 22.15 -51.42
C ILE A 279 -32.91 22.47 -50.41
N PHE A 280 -33.34 23.74 -50.34
CA PHE A 280 -34.39 24.16 -49.43
C PHE A 280 -35.75 23.53 -49.78
N ILE A 281 -36.10 23.51 -51.08
CA ILE A 281 -37.35 22.88 -51.56
C ILE A 281 -37.33 21.38 -51.29
N ALA A 282 -36.21 20.69 -51.51
CA ALA A 282 -36.08 19.26 -51.25
C ALA A 282 -36.28 18.94 -49.76
N TRP A 283 -35.62 19.70 -48.87
CA TRP A 283 -35.78 19.54 -47.42
C TRP A 283 -37.24 19.75 -46.98
N MET A 284 -37.89 20.78 -47.52
CA MET A 284 -39.30 21.08 -47.24
C MET A 284 -40.24 20.00 -47.79
N ALA A 285 -40.00 19.50 -49.00
CA ALA A 285 -40.82 18.46 -49.61
C ALA A 285 -40.78 17.16 -48.80
N VAL A 286 -39.59 16.73 -48.36
CA VAL A 286 -39.45 15.54 -47.49
C VAL A 286 -40.20 15.73 -46.17
N ALA A 287 -40.05 16.89 -45.53
CA ALA A 287 -40.76 17.19 -44.28
C ALA A 287 -42.29 17.14 -44.46
N VAL A 288 -42.84 17.70 -45.54
CA VAL A 288 -44.30 17.69 -45.80
C VAL A 288 -44.82 16.27 -46.06
N ILE A 289 -44.09 15.46 -46.83
CA ILE A 289 -44.49 14.07 -47.12
C ILE A 289 -44.53 13.25 -45.83
N LEU A 290 -43.49 13.34 -45.00
CA LEU A 290 -43.42 12.63 -43.72
C LEU A 290 -44.54 13.10 -42.77
N GLN A 291 -44.90 14.39 -42.80
CA GLN A 291 -46.01 14.94 -42.01
C GLN A 291 -47.36 14.40 -42.47
N GLY A 292 -47.55 14.23 -43.77
CA GLY A 292 -48.72 13.55 -44.32
C GLY A 292 -48.84 12.09 -43.88
N MET A 293 -47.72 11.43 -43.56
CA MET A 293 -47.67 10.05 -43.07
C MET A 293 -47.83 9.93 -41.53
N GLY A 294 -48.01 11.04 -40.81
CA GLY A 294 -48.34 11.02 -39.38
C GLY A 294 -47.15 11.05 -38.42
N TYR A 295 -45.94 11.34 -38.88
CA TYR A 295 -44.80 11.59 -37.97
C TYR A 295 -44.99 12.95 -37.25
N ALA A 296 -44.61 13.07 -35.97
CA ALA A 296 -44.71 14.32 -35.20
C ALA A 296 -43.32 14.88 -34.89
N ASN A 297 -43.13 16.21 -35.03
CA ASN A 297 -41.86 16.96 -34.88
C ASN A 297 -40.79 16.71 -35.98
N MET A 298 -40.80 17.49 -37.08
CA MET A 298 -39.96 17.26 -38.27
C MET A 298 -38.93 18.34 -38.58
N THR A 299 -38.71 19.29 -37.68
CA THR A 299 -37.59 20.22 -37.81
C THR A 299 -36.24 19.48 -37.84
N THR A 300 -36.22 18.19 -37.48
CA THR A 300 -35.04 17.32 -37.39
C THR A 300 -35.29 15.94 -38.01
N TRP A 301 -35.88 15.83 -39.21
CA TRP A 301 -36.03 14.53 -39.88
C TRP A 301 -34.68 13.84 -40.18
N ASN A 302 -33.57 14.59 -40.12
CA ASN A 302 -32.21 14.09 -40.20
C ASN A 302 -31.65 13.54 -38.87
N GLN A 303 -32.42 13.61 -37.78
CA GLN A 303 -32.10 12.93 -36.52
C GLN A 303 -32.75 11.55 -36.56
N VAL A 304 -31.93 10.54 -36.84
CA VAL A 304 -32.29 9.14 -36.62
C VAL A 304 -32.37 8.93 -35.11
N ASN A 305 -33.46 8.37 -34.59
CA ASN A 305 -33.57 7.93 -33.21
C ASN A 305 -33.90 6.44 -33.23
N CYS A 306 -33.01 5.62 -32.66
CA CYS A 306 -33.14 4.17 -32.68
C CYS A 306 -33.78 3.57 -31.43
N ASN A 307 -34.38 4.40 -30.57
CA ASN A 307 -35.25 3.92 -29.51
C ASN A 307 -36.58 3.42 -30.10
N LEU A 308 -36.55 2.21 -30.66
CA LEU A 308 -37.75 1.41 -30.82
C LEU A 308 -38.14 0.89 -29.43
N PRO A 309 -39.33 1.18 -28.91
CA PRO A 309 -39.86 0.39 -27.81
C PRO A 309 -39.96 -1.06 -28.33
N THR A 310 -39.32 -1.97 -27.60
CA THR A 310 -39.50 -3.42 -27.72
C THR A 310 -40.97 -3.80 -27.70
#